data_AF-A0A9P8IEJ0-F1
#
_entry.id   AF-A0A9P8IEJ0-F1
#
_cell.length_a   1.000
_cell.length_b   1.000
_cell.length_c   1.000
_cell.angle_alpha   90.00
_cell.angle_beta   90.00
_cell.angle_gamma   90.00
#
_symmetry.space_group_name_H-M   'P 1'
#
loop_
_entity.id
_entity.type
_entity.pdbx_description
1 polymer ?
#
loop_
_entity_poly.entity_id
_entity_poly.type
_entity_poly.pdbx_seq_one_letter_code
_entity_poly.pdbx_strand_id
1 'polypeptide(L)'
;MRAIGRAAQCFALFTIIATQLHLAVAHTWVERLRLISSNGTFVGDPGFPRGNVLRTSPGFSDVPMTHLLGPTIDQSTQMCSDKQQDAVQTDGSPRLKAAAGSFVALEYQENGHVTLPNNQAGKPPNRGTVYIYGTSEPQKKENFTAIFKVWNADGTGGDKRGRLLATQNFDDGQCYQVNGGNISVARKTEFPKQPDTLQGADLW
;
A
#
# COMPACT_ATOMS: atom_id res chain seq x y z
N MET A 1 31.30 -48.96 -54.47
CA MET A 1 32.04 -48.07 -53.55
C MET A 1 31.03 -47.10 -52.95
N ARG A 2 30.82 -47.15 -51.62
CA ARG A 2 29.77 -46.40 -50.90
C ARG A 2 30.27 -44.98 -50.60
N ALA A 3 29.53 -43.97 -51.05
CA ALA A 3 29.69 -42.59 -50.58
C ALA A 3 28.66 -42.34 -49.46
N ILE A 4 29.15 -42.08 -48.25
CA ILE A 4 28.35 -41.76 -47.07
C ILE A 4 28.18 -40.24 -47.03
N GLY A 5 26.96 -39.75 -47.22
CA GLY A 5 26.61 -38.35 -47.05
C GLY A 5 26.64 -37.95 -45.57
N ARG A 6 27.36 -36.87 -45.25
CA ARG A 6 27.34 -36.24 -43.93
C ARG A 6 26.24 -35.17 -43.91
N ALA A 7 25.15 -35.43 -43.22
CA ALA A 7 24.19 -34.41 -42.83
C ALA A 7 24.76 -33.65 -41.61
N ALA A 8 25.07 -32.37 -41.78
CA ALA A 8 25.40 -31.50 -40.66
C ALA A 8 24.09 -31.07 -39.97
N GLN A 9 23.83 -31.62 -38.78
CA GLN A 9 22.74 -31.18 -37.92
C GLN A 9 23.12 -29.86 -37.25
N CYS A 10 22.45 -28.77 -37.62
CA CYS A 10 22.45 -27.52 -36.88
C CYS A 10 21.75 -27.74 -35.52
N PHE A 11 22.52 -27.74 -34.43
CA PHE A 11 21.98 -27.59 -33.09
C PHE A 11 21.62 -26.12 -32.87
N ALA A 12 20.33 -25.79 -32.93
CA ALA A 12 19.83 -24.52 -32.42
C ALA A 12 19.80 -24.58 -30.89
N LEU A 13 20.72 -23.87 -30.22
CA LEU A 13 20.63 -23.64 -28.78
C LEU A 13 19.43 -22.74 -28.48
N PHE A 14 18.35 -23.33 -27.97
CA PHE A 14 17.28 -22.56 -27.32
C PHE A 14 17.78 -22.13 -25.93
N THR A 15 18.21 -20.88 -25.81
CA THR A 15 18.45 -20.26 -24.51
C THR A 15 17.10 -19.95 -23.86
N ILE A 16 16.67 -20.77 -22.90
CA ILE A 16 15.53 -20.46 -22.05
C ILE A 16 15.96 -19.29 -21.16
N ILE A 17 15.51 -18.08 -21.49
CA ILE A 17 15.63 -16.92 -20.60
C ILE A 17 14.63 -17.16 -19.47
N ALA A 18 15.11 -17.68 -18.35
CA ALA A 18 14.34 -17.72 -17.11
C ALA A 18 14.07 -16.29 -16.67
N THR A 19 12.84 -15.81 -16.91
CA THR A 19 12.37 -14.56 -16.33
C THR A 19 12.32 -14.74 -14.82
N GLN A 20 13.31 -14.17 -14.12
CA GLN A 20 13.23 -13.99 -12.68
C GLN A 20 12.04 -13.06 -12.41
N LEU A 21 10.89 -13.65 -12.07
CA LEU A 21 9.79 -12.97 -11.41
C LEU A 21 10.33 -12.48 -10.07
N HIS A 22 10.81 -11.23 -10.05
CA HIS A 22 11.21 -10.56 -8.84
C HIS A 22 9.93 -10.30 -8.04
N LEU A 23 9.71 -11.10 -7.01
CA LEU A 23 8.65 -10.87 -6.03
C LEU A 23 9.02 -9.60 -5.27
N ALA A 24 8.32 -8.50 -5.55
CA ALA A 24 8.44 -7.29 -4.76
C ALA A 24 7.88 -7.57 -3.36
N VAL A 25 8.75 -7.71 -2.37
CA VAL A 25 8.37 -7.73 -0.96
C VAL A 25 8.24 -6.27 -0.53
N ALA A 26 7.06 -5.70 -0.73
CA ALA A 26 6.71 -4.37 -0.27
C ALA A 26 5.60 -4.48 0.77
N HIS A 27 5.72 -3.72 1.85
CA HIS A 27 4.69 -3.60 2.86
C HIS A 27 4.39 -2.13 3.06
N THR A 28 3.11 -1.85 3.23
CA THR A 28 2.65 -0.55 3.65
C THR A 28 1.34 -0.72 4.38
N TRP A 29 1.11 0.08 5.41
CA TRP A 29 -0.19 0.23 6.04
C TRP A 29 -0.53 1.69 6.27
N VAL A 30 -1.83 1.96 6.34
CA VAL A 30 -2.33 3.25 6.82
C VAL A 30 -1.97 3.32 8.30
N GLU A 31 -1.24 4.34 8.71
CA GLU A 31 -0.82 4.53 10.10
C GLU A 31 -1.93 5.18 10.91
N ARG A 32 -2.53 6.22 10.33
CA ARG A 32 -3.71 6.88 10.89
C ARG A 32 -4.50 7.59 9.79
N LEU A 33 -5.70 8.00 10.14
CA LEU A 33 -6.59 8.79 9.31
C LEU A 33 -6.80 10.16 9.94
N ARG A 34 -6.86 11.21 9.11
CA ARG A 34 -7.13 12.59 9.56
C ARG A 34 -8.28 13.18 8.77
N LEU A 35 -9.09 14.01 9.43
CA LEU A 35 -9.99 14.90 8.72
C LEU A 35 -9.21 16.06 8.12
N ILE A 36 -9.58 16.44 6.92
CA ILE A 36 -9.07 17.62 6.23
C ILE A 36 -10.18 18.66 6.21
N SER A 37 -9.89 19.87 6.69
CA SER A 37 -10.83 20.98 6.60
C SER A 37 -10.83 21.63 5.21
N SER A 38 -11.75 22.54 4.94
CA SER A 38 -11.87 23.22 3.64
C SER A 38 -10.63 24.03 3.23
N ASN A 39 -9.77 24.41 4.18
CA ASN A 39 -8.51 25.11 3.91
C ASN A 39 -7.30 24.17 3.72
N GLY A 40 -7.52 22.84 3.72
CA GLY A 40 -6.47 21.84 3.56
C GLY A 40 -5.76 21.42 4.85
N THR A 41 -6.04 22.03 6.01
CA THR A 41 -5.39 21.65 7.27
C THR A 41 -6.05 20.43 7.91
N PHE A 42 -5.25 19.62 8.62
CA PHE A 42 -5.78 18.55 9.45
C PHE A 42 -6.53 19.08 10.67
N VAL A 43 -7.69 18.50 10.96
CA VAL A 43 -8.56 18.89 12.07
C VAL A 43 -9.07 17.66 12.83
N GLY A 44 -9.51 17.90 14.08
CA GLY A 44 -10.01 16.85 14.96
C GLY A 44 -8.95 15.83 15.39
N ASP A 45 -9.41 14.83 16.14
CA ASP A 45 -8.60 13.71 16.59
C ASP A 45 -8.33 12.72 15.44
N PRO A 46 -7.13 12.11 15.39
CA PRO A 46 -6.85 11.05 14.42
C PRO A 46 -7.72 9.82 14.70
N GLY A 47 -8.00 9.09 13.63
CA GLY A 47 -8.52 7.72 13.72
C GLY A 47 -7.48 6.69 13.31
N PHE A 48 -7.65 5.45 13.73
CA PHE A 48 -6.67 4.40 13.49
C PHE A 48 -7.27 3.15 12.85
N PRO A 49 -6.46 2.37 12.13
CA PRO A 49 -6.86 1.03 11.71
C PRO A 49 -7.14 0.12 12.89
N ARG A 50 -7.87 -0.97 12.65
CA ARG A 50 -8.10 -2.03 13.63
C ARG A 50 -6.77 -2.66 14.05
N GLY A 51 -6.65 -3.01 15.33
CA GLY A 51 -5.47 -3.70 15.85
C GLY A 51 -4.14 -2.96 15.59
N ASN A 52 -4.16 -1.64 15.41
CA ASN A 52 -2.94 -0.88 15.16
C ASN A 52 -2.00 -0.96 16.37
N VAL A 53 -0.70 -0.95 16.10
CA VAL A 53 0.34 -0.80 17.12
C VAL A 53 1.02 0.54 16.85
N LEU A 54 0.93 1.46 17.81
CA LEU A 54 1.54 2.78 17.67
C LEU A 54 3.06 2.66 17.67
N ARG A 55 3.73 3.46 16.82
CA ARG A 55 5.21 3.54 16.79
C ARG A 55 5.84 3.93 18.11
N THR A 56 5.12 4.67 18.94
CA THR A 56 5.56 5.09 20.28
C THR A 56 5.40 4.01 21.34
N SER A 57 4.71 2.90 21.03
CA SER A 57 4.54 1.79 21.97
C SER A 57 5.84 1.02 22.15
N PRO A 58 6.21 0.66 23.40
CA PRO A 58 7.32 -0.25 23.64
C PRO A 58 7.13 -1.56 22.87
N GLY A 59 8.16 -1.97 22.11
CA GLY A 59 8.11 -3.20 21.32
C GLY A 59 7.40 -3.07 19.96
N PHE A 60 7.15 -1.85 19.48
CA PHE A 60 6.70 -1.64 18.10
C PHE A 60 7.66 -2.33 17.10
N SER A 61 7.07 -2.96 16.09
CA SER A 61 7.73 -3.44 14.89
C SER A 61 6.73 -3.44 13.73
N ASP A 62 7.22 -3.62 12.50
CA ASP A 62 6.37 -3.61 11.30
C ASP A 62 5.53 -4.89 11.17
N VAL A 63 5.98 -5.99 11.78
CA VAL A 63 5.36 -7.34 11.73
C VAL A 63 3.88 -7.36 12.18
N PRO A 64 3.46 -6.72 13.30
CA PRO A 64 2.05 -6.65 13.68
C PRO A 64 1.15 -5.93 12.66
N MET A 65 1.70 -5.00 11.87
CA MET A 65 0.93 -4.18 10.93
C MET A 65 0.98 -4.70 9.49
N THR A 66 1.85 -5.66 9.21
CA THR A 66 2.09 -6.18 7.87
C THR A 66 1.10 -7.28 7.48
N HIS A 67 0.43 -7.12 6.32
CA HIS A 67 -0.34 -8.17 5.66
C HIS A 67 0.36 -8.61 4.36
N LEU A 68 1.11 -9.70 4.46
CA LEU A 68 1.83 -10.27 3.32
C LEU A 68 0.92 -11.16 2.48
N LEU A 69 0.62 -10.72 1.26
CA LEU A 69 -0.06 -11.57 0.29
C LEU A 69 0.93 -12.55 -0.35
N GLY A 70 0.48 -13.79 -0.55
CA GLY A 70 1.24 -14.79 -1.27
C GLY A 70 1.43 -14.44 -2.76
N PRO A 71 2.26 -15.21 -3.48
CA PRO A 71 2.51 -14.98 -4.92
C PRO A 71 1.25 -15.18 -5.77
N THR A 72 0.26 -15.91 -5.25
CA THR A 72 -1.04 -16.15 -5.89
C THR A 72 -2.12 -15.55 -5.01
N ILE A 73 -2.99 -14.75 -5.62
CA ILE A 73 -4.22 -14.26 -5.01
C ILE A 73 -5.38 -15.11 -5.55
N ASP A 74 -6.12 -15.73 -4.65
CA ASP A 74 -7.24 -16.61 -4.96
C ASP A 74 -8.44 -16.37 -4.03
N GLN A 75 -9.47 -17.22 -4.15
CA GLN A 75 -10.70 -17.12 -3.36
C GLN A 75 -10.51 -17.34 -1.86
N SER A 76 -9.38 -17.88 -1.41
CA SER A 76 -9.05 -18.02 0.01
C SER A 76 -8.32 -16.80 0.56
N THR A 77 -7.77 -15.96 -0.31
CA THR A 77 -6.98 -14.79 0.06
C THR A 77 -7.86 -13.74 0.73
N GLN A 78 -7.61 -13.47 2.00
CA GLN A 78 -8.37 -12.51 2.80
C GLN A 78 -7.92 -11.07 2.51
N MET A 79 -8.89 -10.15 2.45
CA MET A 79 -8.65 -8.71 2.25
C MET A 79 -7.87 -8.11 3.42
N CYS A 80 -8.25 -8.45 4.64
CA CYS A 80 -7.57 -8.01 5.86
C CYS A 80 -6.65 -9.11 6.40
N SER A 81 -5.54 -8.71 7.05
CA SER A 81 -4.75 -9.63 7.87
C SER A 81 -5.64 -10.26 8.94
N ASP A 82 -5.30 -11.50 9.31
CA ASP A 82 -5.83 -12.23 10.46
C ASP A 82 -5.93 -11.38 11.75
N LYS A 83 -5.00 -10.44 11.95
CA LYS A 83 -4.98 -9.52 13.10
C LYS A 83 -6.02 -8.39 13.03
N GLN A 84 -6.68 -8.19 11.88
CA GLN A 84 -7.55 -7.04 11.62
C GLN A 84 -8.96 -7.40 11.10
N GLN A 85 -9.29 -8.70 11.05
CA GLN A 85 -10.59 -9.20 10.59
C GLN A 85 -11.73 -8.82 11.54
N ASP A 86 -11.45 -8.78 12.85
CA ASP A 86 -12.42 -8.37 13.86
C ASP A 86 -12.53 -6.85 13.96
N ALA A 87 -13.76 -6.34 14.16
CA ALA A 87 -14.03 -4.92 14.31
C ALA A 87 -13.66 -4.38 15.71
N VAL A 88 -12.43 -4.69 16.16
CA VAL A 88 -11.88 -4.30 17.45
C VAL A 88 -10.81 -3.22 17.23
N GLN A 89 -10.84 -2.18 18.06
CA GLN A 89 -9.81 -1.14 18.09
C GLN A 89 -8.80 -1.45 19.19
N THR A 90 -7.55 -1.06 18.97
CA THR A 90 -6.55 -1.03 20.05
C THR A 90 -6.94 0.07 21.03
N ASP A 91 -6.77 -0.18 22.33
CA ASP A 91 -7.01 0.83 23.36
C ASP A 91 -6.17 2.10 23.09
N GLY A 92 -6.80 3.26 23.21
CA GLY A 92 -6.19 4.56 22.89
C GLY A 92 -6.06 4.86 21.39
N SER A 93 -6.51 3.96 20.51
CA SER A 93 -6.50 4.15 19.05
C SER A 93 -7.92 4.06 18.49
N PRO A 94 -8.75 5.10 18.64
CA PRO A 94 -10.15 5.07 18.25
C PRO A 94 -10.32 5.08 16.73
N ARG A 95 -11.51 4.65 16.27
CA ARG A 95 -11.95 4.85 14.88
C ARG A 95 -12.11 6.35 14.61
N LEU A 96 -11.78 6.76 13.38
CA LEU A 96 -12.05 8.12 12.91
C LEU A 96 -13.56 8.43 13.03
N LYS A 97 -13.88 9.60 13.58
CA LYS A 97 -15.23 10.16 13.55
C LYS A 97 -15.26 11.24 12.48
N ALA A 98 -16.12 11.08 11.48
CA ALA A 98 -16.23 11.99 10.35
C ALA A 98 -17.71 12.26 10.04
N ALA A 99 -18.06 13.50 9.70
CA ALA A 99 -19.37 13.79 9.12
C ALA A 99 -19.41 13.32 7.65
N ALA A 100 -20.60 13.00 7.15
CA ALA A 100 -20.78 12.70 5.73
C ALA A 100 -20.28 13.86 4.86
N GLY A 101 -19.52 13.55 3.82
CA GLY A 101 -18.90 14.56 2.94
C GLY A 101 -17.58 15.14 3.43
N SER A 102 -17.07 14.72 4.60
CA SER A 102 -15.74 15.14 5.06
C SER A 102 -14.64 14.59 4.15
N PHE A 103 -13.59 15.37 3.95
CA PHE A 103 -12.35 14.91 3.34
C PHE A 103 -11.51 14.18 4.38
N VAL A 104 -10.92 13.05 3.99
CA VAL A 104 -10.11 12.20 4.87
C VAL A 104 -8.75 11.96 4.21
N ALA A 105 -7.68 12.22 4.95
CA ALA A 105 -6.33 11.80 4.60
C ALA A 105 -6.04 10.44 5.23
N LEU A 106 -5.39 9.56 4.46
CA LEU A 106 -4.78 8.33 4.96
C LEU A 106 -3.27 8.60 5.01
N GLU A 107 -2.70 8.66 6.21
CA GLU A 107 -1.27 8.92 6.41
C GLU A 107 -0.51 7.59 6.51
N TYR A 108 0.68 7.54 5.92
CA TYR A 108 1.51 6.33 5.84
C TYR A 108 2.94 6.67 6.26
N GLN A 109 3.53 5.89 7.17
CA GLN A 109 4.85 6.25 7.74
C GLN A 109 6.00 5.38 7.22
N GLU A 110 5.73 4.19 6.67
CA GLU A 110 6.76 3.42 5.92
C GLU A 110 7.07 4.02 4.53
N ASN A 111 6.41 5.11 4.16
CA ASN A 111 6.50 5.72 2.82
C ASN A 111 7.84 6.38 2.55
N GLY A 112 8.81 6.30 3.45
CA GLY A 112 10.15 6.82 3.21
C GLY A 112 10.84 6.29 1.95
N HIS A 113 10.37 5.16 1.42
CA HIS A 113 10.84 4.62 0.15
C HIS A 113 10.34 5.33 -1.13
N VAL A 114 9.43 6.30 -1.05
CA VAL A 114 9.00 7.05 -2.26
C VAL A 114 10.16 7.86 -2.86
N THR A 115 11.09 8.31 -2.00
CA THR A 115 12.28 9.09 -2.37
C THR A 115 13.51 8.25 -2.70
N LEU A 116 13.45 6.94 -2.47
CA LEU A 116 14.46 5.95 -2.85
C LEU A 116 13.84 4.88 -3.78
N PRO A 117 13.27 5.26 -4.96
CA PRO A 117 12.60 4.33 -5.87
C PRO A 117 13.39 3.08 -6.21
N ASN A 118 14.70 3.25 -6.34
CA ASN A 118 15.60 2.25 -6.90
C ASN A 118 16.21 1.33 -5.83
N ASN A 119 15.84 1.50 -4.56
CA ASN A 119 16.38 0.66 -3.49
C ASN A 119 15.87 -0.79 -3.53
N GLN A 120 14.80 -1.04 -4.29
CA GLN A 120 14.21 -2.36 -4.52
C GLN A 120 13.77 -2.45 -5.98
N ALA A 121 14.23 -3.49 -6.67
CA ALA A 121 13.80 -3.78 -8.03
C ALA A 121 12.31 -4.13 -8.08
N GLY A 122 11.66 -3.82 -9.20
CA GLY A 122 10.26 -4.21 -9.45
C GLY A 122 9.21 -3.26 -8.86
N LYS A 123 9.60 -2.13 -8.25
CA LYS A 123 8.64 -1.12 -7.80
C LYS A 123 7.89 -0.51 -9.00
N PRO A 124 6.55 -0.48 -8.99
CA PRO A 124 5.79 0.13 -10.06
C PRO A 124 5.99 1.67 -10.10
N PRO A 125 5.65 2.31 -11.24
CA PRO A 125 5.53 3.77 -11.31
C PRO A 125 4.65 4.32 -10.18
N ASN A 126 4.97 5.53 -9.70
CA ASN A 126 4.31 6.18 -8.57
C ASN A 126 4.20 5.32 -7.30
N ARG A 127 5.05 4.28 -7.19
CA ARG A 127 5.14 3.36 -6.05
C ARG A 127 3.90 2.52 -5.80
N GLY A 128 3.00 2.47 -6.78
CA GLY A 128 1.77 1.68 -6.74
C GLY A 128 0.53 2.54 -6.68
N THR A 129 -0.62 1.88 -6.70
CA THR A 129 -1.94 2.51 -6.66
C THR A 129 -2.66 2.05 -5.40
N VAL A 130 -3.09 3.02 -4.60
CA VAL A 130 -3.96 2.82 -3.45
C VAL A 130 -5.40 2.77 -3.95
N TYR A 131 -6.13 1.73 -3.58
CA TYR A 131 -7.56 1.60 -3.85
C TYR A 131 -8.32 1.69 -2.52
N ILE A 132 -9.23 2.64 -2.41
CA ILE A 132 -10.02 2.87 -1.21
C ILE A 132 -11.44 2.40 -1.49
N TYR A 133 -11.87 1.37 -0.77
CA TYR A 133 -13.23 0.84 -0.84
C TYR A 133 -14.01 1.17 0.44
N GLY A 134 -15.32 1.27 0.34
CA GLY A 134 -16.20 1.53 1.48
C GLY A 134 -17.48 0.72 1.44
N THR A 135 -17.95 0.33 2.62
CA THR A 135 -19.21 -0.37 2.85
C THR A 135 -19.77 -0.04 4.23
N SER A 136 -21.09 -0.04 4.38
CA SER A 136 -21.79 -0.01 5.68
C SER A 136 -22.03 -1.40 6.26
N GLU A 137 -21.74 -2.47 5.51
CA GLU A 137 -22.04 -3.86 5.86
C GLU A 137 -20.78 -4.73 5.82
N PRO A 138 -19.70 -4.40 6.57
CA PRO A 138 -18.45 -5.14 6.50
C PRO A 138 -18.59 -6.56 7.07
N GLN A 139 -17.97 -7.54 6.42
CA GLN A 139 -17.84 -8.90 6.94
C GLN A 139 -16.42 -9.16 7.48
N LYS A 140 -16.27 -10.14 8.38
CA LYS A 140 -14.97 -10.46 9.01
C LYS A 140 -13.97 -11.08 8.04
N LYS A 141 -14.46 -11.83 7.04
CA LYS A 141 -13.65 -12.65 6.13
C LYS A 141 -13.90 -12.28 4.68
N GLU A 142 -13.78 -10.98 4.41
CA GLU A 142 -13.90 -10.48 3.05
C GLU A 142 -12.76 -11.03 2.18
N ASN A 143 -13.10 -11.61 1.04
CA ASN A 143 -12.10 -12.15 0.11
C ASN A 143 -11.56 -11.04 -0.79
N PHE A 144 -10.25 -11.04 -0.99
CA PHE A 144 -9.57 -10.06 -1.84
C PHE A 144 -10.14 -10.06 -3.27
N THR A 145 -10.34 -11.26 -3.85
CA THR A 145 -10.88 -11.43 -5.21
C THR A 145 -12.36 -11.06 -5.34
N ALA A 146 -13.10 -10.89 -4.24
CA ALA A 146 -14.51 -10.48 -4.28
C ALA A 146 -14.68 -8.96 -4.28
N ILE A 147 -13.65 -8.21 -3.86
CA ILE A 147 -13.70 -6.75 -3.69
C ILE A 147 -12.74 -6.05 -4.65
N PHE A 148 -11.46 -6.42 -4.65
CA PHE A 148 -10.43 -5.69 -5.38
C PHE A 148 -10.69 -5.74 -6.89
N LYS A 149 -10.89 -4.57 -7.51
CA LYS A 149 -11.28 -4.41 -8.92
C LYS A 149 -12.61 -5.08 -9.29
N VAL A 150 -13.41 -5.49 -8.30
CA VAL A 150 -14.75 -6.04 -8.49
C VAL A 150 -15.80 -5.02 -8.02
N TRP A 151 -15.64 -4.48 -6.82
CA TRP A 151 -16.40 -3.31 -6.39
C TRP A 151 -15.98 -2.11 -7.25
N ASN A 152 -16.97 -1.41 -7.80
CA ASN A 152 -16.77 -0.30 -8.72
C ASN A 152 -17.35 1.00 -8.13
N ALA A 153 -17.09 2.14 -8.78
CA ALA A 153 -17.55 3.45 -8.29
C ALA A 153 -19.08 3.58 -8.24
N ASP A 154 -19.77 2.91 -9.17
CA ASP A 154 -21.23 2.90 -9.25
C ASP A 154 -21.90 2.07 -8.15
N GLY A 155 -21.14 1.28 -7.38
CA GLY A 155 -21.67 0.37 -6.35
C GLY A 155 -22.48 -0.79 -6.92
N THR A 156 -22.31 -1.12 -8.19
CA THR A 156 -23.04 -2.20 -8.88
C THR A 156 -22.23 -3.48 -8.97
N GLY A 157 -20.92 -3.40 -8.73
CA GLY A 157 -19.99 -4.51 -8.81
C GLY A 157 -20.06 -5.47 -7.61
N GLY A 158 -19.67 -6.73 -7.85
CA GLY A 158 -19.67 -7.78 -6.83
C GLY A 158 -21.06 -8.02 -6.24
N ASP A 159 -21.12 -8.07 -4.91
CA ASP A 159 -22.33 -8.28 -4.13
C ASP A 159 -23.08 -6.99 -3.77
N LYS A 160 -22.64 -5.83 -4.30
CA LYS A 160 -23.31 -4.52 -4.16
C LYS A 160 -23.39 -3.96 -2.73
N ARG A 161 -22.68 -4.55 -1.76
CA ARG A 161 -22.60 -4.03 -0.39
C ARG A 161 -21.67 -2.84 -0.25
N GLY A 162 -20.83 -2.59 -1.23
CA GLY A 162 -19.87 -1.50 -1.20
C GLY A 162 -19.46 -1.01 -2.57
N ARG A 163 -18.53 -0.06 -2.57
CA ARG A 163 -18.08 0.61 -3.79
C ARG A 163 -16.62 1.06 -3.68
N LEU A 164 -16.03 1.32 -4.82
CA LEU A 164 -14.77 2.04 -4.92
C LEU A 164 -15.01 3.53 -4.62
N LEU A 165 -14.33 4.07 -3.61
CA LEU A 165 -14.43 5.47 -3.21
C LEU A 165 -13.39 6.34 -3.91
N ALA A 166 -12.16 5.83 -4.04
CA ALA A 166 -11.06 6.56 -4.66
C ALA A 166 -9.95 5.61 -5.10
N THR A 167 -9.16 6.08 -6.07
CA THR A 167 -7.87 5.50 -6.44
C THR A 167 -6.83 6.60 -6.47
N GLN A 168 -5.69 6.40 -5.82
CA GLN A 168 -4.63 7.39 -5.75
C GLN A 168 -3.27 6.75 -5.99
N ASN A 169 -2.31 7.53 -6.46
CA ASN A 169 -0.91 7.12 -6.43
C ASN A 169 -0.47 7.00 -4.97
N PHE A 170 0.37 6.00 -4.69
CA PHE A 170 0.97 5.88 -3.37
C PHE A 170 2.00 6.99 -3.09
N ASP A 171 2.79 7.33 -4.11
CA ASP A 171 3.62 8.53 -4.11
C ASP A 171 2.77 9.74 -4.53
N ASP A 172 2.50 10.62 -3.58
CA ASP A 172 1.68 11.82 -3.74
C ASP A 172 2.45 13.02 -4.34
N GLY A 173 3.77 12.87 -4.53
CA GLY A 173 4.64 13.92 -5.03
C GLY A 173 5.23 14.84 -3.96
N GLN A 174 4.72 14.80 -2.73
CA GLN A 174 5.08 15.73 -1.65
C GLN A 174 5.87 15.04 -0.54
N CYS A 175 5.42 13.86 -0.11
CA CYS A 175 6.00 13.16 1.03
C CYS A 175 7.45 12.74 0.77
N TYR A 176 8.27 12.75 1.82
CA TYR A 176 9.67 12.38 1.74
C TYR A 176 10.20 11.78 3.04
N GLN A 177 11.10 10.79 2.89
CA GLN A 177 12.08 10.48 3.93
C GLN A 177 13.36 11.24 3.65
N VAL A 178 13.93 11.85 4.67
CA VAL A 178 15.16 12.62 4.58
C VAL A 178 16.33 11.70 4.23
N ASN A 179 16.93 11.93 3.07
CA ASN A 179 18.15 11.28 2.61
C ASN A 179 18.91 12.17 1.61
N GLY A 180 20.07 11.72 1.15
CA GLY A 180 20.91 12.47 0.19
C GLY A 180 20.48 12.38 -1.27
N GLY A 181 19.41 11.64 -1.60
CA GLY A 181 18.93 11.48 -2.97
C GLY A 181 18.21 12.71 -3.49
N ASN A 182 18.31 12.95 -4.81
CA ASN A 182 17.75 14.14 -5.46
C ASN A 182 16.26 14.36 -5.20
N ILE A 183 15.45 13.29 -5.14
CA ILE A 183 14.01 13.39 -4.88
C ILE A 183 13.74 13.93 -3.46
N SER A 184 14.44 13.40 -2.46
CA SER A 184 14.33 13.85 -1.07
C SER A 184 14.77 15.31 -0.93
N VAL A 185 15.93 15.66 -1.50
CA VAL A 185 16.47 17.03 -1.46
C VAL A 185 15.53 18.05 -2.11
N ALA A 186 14.98 17.72 -3.29
CA ALA A 186 14.01 18.58 -3.98
C ALA A 186 12.73 18.76 -3.16
N ARG A 187 12.11 17.68 -2.67
CA ARG A 187 10.88 17.74 -1.89
C ARG A 187 11.04 18.46 -0.55
N LYS A 188 12.18 18.29 0.14
CA LYS A 188 12.48 19.07 1.36
C LYS A 188 12.52 20.57 1.10
N THR A 189 12.95 20.97 -0.10
CA THR A 189 13.03 22.39 -0.48
C THR A 189 11.64 22.92 -0.83
N GLU A 190 10.82 22.13 -1.52
CA GLU A 190 9.47 22.53 -1.96
C GLU A 190 8.42 22.46 -0.84
N PHE A 191 8.50 21.43 0.02
CA PHE A 191 7.55 21.11 1.08
C PHE A 191 8.23 21.09 2.45
N PRO A 192 8.75 22.22 2.95
CA PRO A 192 9.48 22.25 4.21
C PRO A 192 8.56 21.89 5.38
N LYS A 193 9.05 21.02 6.27
CA LYS A 193 8.36 20.62 7.49
C LYS A 193 9.27 20.77 8.72
N GLN A 194 8.69 21.21 9.83
CA GLN A 194 9.36 21.17 11.14
C GLN A 194 9.34 19.74 11.70
N PRO A 195 10.46 19.25 12.25
CA PRO A 195 10.48 17.92 12.85
C PRO A 195 9.50 17.78 14.02
N ASP A 196 8.88 16.61 14.16
CA ASP A 196 7.99 16.31 15.29
C ASP A 196 8.26 14.91 15.86
N THR A 197 7.63 14.58 16.99
CA THR A 197 7.87 13.33 17.71
C THR A 197 7.39 12.08 16.99
N LEU A 198 6.42 12.24 16.09
CA LEU A 198 5.86 11.15 15.31
C LEU A 198 6.67 10.97 14.03
N GLN A 199 6.82 12.05 13.25
CA GLN A 199 7.42 12.02 11.91
C GLN A 199 8.93 12.27 11.84
N GLY A 200 9.54 12.70 12.94
CA GLY A 200 10.89 13.23 12.88
C GLY A 200 10.97 14.31 11.81
N ALA A 201 12.09 14.33 11.08
CA ALA A 201 12.32 15.28 9.98
C ALA A 201 11.66 14.89 8.65
N ASP A 202 11.06 13.71 8.58
CA ASP A 202 10.36 13.22 7.39
C ASP A 202 8.99 13.90 7.26
N LEU A 203 8.44 13.86 6.04
CA LEU A 203 7.09 14.29 5.70
C LEU A 203 6.33 13.07 5.17
N TRP A 204 5.20 12.76 5.81
CA TRP A 204 4.42 11.54 5.57
C TRP A 204 2.96 11.85 5.26
#